data_AF-A0A2S8I8T7-F1
#
_entry.id   AF-A0A2S8I8T7-F1
#
_cell.length_a   1.000
_cell.length_b   1.000
_cell.length_c   1.000
_cell.angle_alpha   90.00
_cell.angle_beta   90.00
_cell.angle_gamma   90.00
#
_symmetry.space_group_name_H-M   'P 1'
#
loop_
_entity.id
_entity.type
_entity.pdbx_description
1 polymer ?
#
loop_
_entity_poly.entity_id
_entity_poly.type
_entity_poly.pdbx_seq_one_letter_code
_entity_poly.pdbx_strand_id
1 'polypeptide(L)'
;MSHMTGLGRACVLFAMVGGMQGAYAQGLAGSDSPAVQQASAPVAAIPVIDSQVQTSVQPQAGETTGPSTVDDLQRQIQAHTLTEMRTSYNGSYGASLLFNVKDGAYFVALFQQKAFWRVIKTHDETRAEAIYRDFSHQAERLAVNELRATKLESQKAQMDKQIEVTQDRARRLQADISIARQQQAAVADRQKSVRSETVALQAQQAELQSQLRALQQQVRSLQREADAGLPRTAR
;
A
#
# COMPACT_ATOMS: atom_id res chain seq x y z
N MET A 1 32.46 19.24 45.54
CA MET A 1 32.41 17.93 46.24
C MET A 1 30.99 17.68 46.71
N SER A 2 30.24 16.83 46.01
CA SER A 2 29.07 16.12 46.54
C SER A 2 28.62 15.13 45.47
N HIS A 3 28.96 13.87 45.73
CA HIS A 3 28.43 12.69 45.04
C HIS A 3 27.22 12.16 45.82
N MET A 4 26.51 11.23 45.19
CA MET A 4 25.57 10.24 45.74
C MET A 4 24.08 10.61 45.79
N THR A 5 23.38 10.11 44.77
CA THR A 5 22.11 9.36 44.86
C THR A 5 22.06 8.54 43.57
N GLY A 6 21.96 7.23 43.52
CA GLY A 6 21.28 6.29 44.41
C GLY A 6 20.39 5.43 43.50
N LEU A 7 20.99 4.39 42.93
CA LEU A 7 20.44 3.52 41.88
C LEU A 7 19.37 2.58 42.46
N GLY A 8 18.09 2.78 42.14
CA GLY A 8 16.99 1.89 42.50
C GLY A 8 16.73 0.85 41.41
N ARG A 9 17.24 -0.38 41.60
CA ARG A 9 16.86 -1.57 40.83
C ARG A 9 15.62 -2.19 41.48
N ALA A 10 14.53 -2.32 40.73
CA ALA A 10 13.40 -3.17 41.09
C ALA A 10 13.10 -4.15 39.94
N CYS A 11 13.41 -5.43 40.19
CA CYS A 11 13.03 -6.57 39.38
C CYS A 11 11.59 -6.99 39.70
N VAL A 12 10.74 -7.19 38.69
CA VAL A 12 9.54 -8.05 38.82
C VAL A 12 9.39 -8.91 37.55
N LEU A 13 9.87 -10.15 37.71
CA LEU A 13 9.35 -11.46 37.27
C LEU A 13 8.48 -11.54 36.00
N PHE A 14 9.08 -12.15 34.98
CA PHE A 14 8.43 -12.79 33.82
C PHE A 14 7.74 -14.10 34.25
N ALA A 15 6.46 -14.24 33.95
CA ALA A 15 5.73 -15.51 34.08
C ALA A 15 5.87 -16.35 32.82
N MET A 16 6.04 -17.66 33.03
CA MET A 16 6.48 -18.67 32.07
C MET A 16 5.40 -19.07 31.05
N VAL A 17 5.87 -19.24 29.81
CA VAL A 17 5.21 -19.96 28.72
C VAL A 17 5.36 -21.45 28.96
N GLY A 18 4.25 -22.19 28.97
CA GLY A 18 4.21 -23.65 28.91
C GLY A 18 3.61 -24.10 27.59
N GLY A 19 4.37 -24.86 26.80
CA GLY A 19 3.89 -25.56 25.62
C GLY A 19 3.87 -27.07 25.84
N MET A 20 3.02 -27.79 25.11
CA MET A 20 3.38 -29.13 24.63
C MET A 20 2.50 -29.53 23.43
N GLN A 21 3.18 -29.96 22.38
CA GLN A 21 2.65 -30.45 21.11
C GLN A 21 2.23 -31.92 21.26
N GLY A 22 1.19 -32.32 20.51
CA GLY A 22 0.91 -33.72 20.19
C GLY A 22 1.11 -33.92 18.69
N ALA A 23 2.11 -34.72 18.33
CA ALA A 23 2.38 -35.18 16.98
C ALA A 23 1.73 -36.55 16.74
N TYR A 24 1.10 -36.74 15.59
CA TYR A 24 1.00 -38.05 14.94
C TYR A 24 1.46 -37.91 13.50
N ALA A 25 2.30 -38.85 13.10
CA ALA A 25 2.94 -38.96 11.80
C ALA A 25 2.22 -39.98 10.90
N GLN A 26 2.65 -39.97 9.63
CA GLN A 26 2.65 -41.04 8.63
C GLN A 26 1.56 -41.05 7.55
N GLY A 27 2.06 -41.12 6.30
CA GLY A 27 1.32 -41.50 5.11
C GLY A 27 1.95 -40.97 3.82
N LEU A 28 3.02 -41.62 3.35
CA LEU A 28 3.58 -41.42 2.01
C LEU A 28 2.59 -41.86 0.92
N ALA A 29 2.59 -41.12 -0.20
CA ALA A 29 2.60 -41.58 -1.60
C ALA A 29 1.70 -40.68 -2.46
N GLY A 30 2.26 -40.18 -3.56
CA GLY A 30 1.51 -39.38 -4.54
C GLY A 30 2.39 -38.35 -5.20
N SER A 31 3.35 -38.82 -5.98
CA SER A 31 3.95 -38.05 -7.06
C SER A 31 2.84 -37.63 -8.03
N ASP A 32 2.53 -36.34 -8.10
CA ASP A 32 1.96 -35.74 -9.29
C ASP A 32 2.37 -34.26 -9.36
N SER A 33 3.21 -33.98 -10.35
CA SER A 33 3.50 -32.64 -10.83
C SER A 33 2.19 -31.96 -11.22
N PRO A 34 1.92 -30.70 -10.83
CA PRO A 34 0.83 -29.97 -11.45
C PRO A 34 1.28 -29.62 -12.87
N ALA A 35 0.73 -30.34 -13.85
CA ALA A 35 0.74 -29.94 -15.24
C ALA A 35 0.12 -28.53 -15.34
N VAL A 36 0.85 -27.62 -15.98
CA VAL A 36 0.33 -26.32 -16.43
C VAL A 36 -0.80 -26.60 -17.42
N GLN A 37 -2.04 -26.58 -16.93
CA GLN A 37 -3.22 -26.60 -17.76
C GLN A 37 -3.37 -25.22 -18.41
N GLN A 38 -2.99 -25.12 -19.68
CA GLN A 38 -3.19 -23.93 -20.50
C GLN A 38 -4.69 -23.73 -20.72
N ALA A 39 -5.27 -22.75 -20.02
CA ALA A 39 -6.65 -22.35 -20.20
C ALA A 39 -6.79 -21.56 -21.51
N SER A 40 -7.15 -22.25 -22.61
CA SER A 40 -7.70 -21.61 -23.80
C SER A 40 -9.15 -21.22 -23.51
N ALA A 41 -9.37 -19.97 -23.10
CA ALA A 41 -10.70 -19.38 -23.08
C ALA A 41 -11.03 -18.87 -24.50
N PRO A 42 -12.17 -19.28 -25.12
CA PRO A 42 -12.62 -18.67 -26.36
C PRO A 42 -13.09 -17.24 -26.07
N VAL A 43 -12.55 -16.28 -26.81
CA VAL A 43 -13.05 -14.90 -26.87
C VAL A 43 -14.44 -14.94 -27.48
N ALA A 44 -15.46 -14.86 -26.64
CA ALA A 44 -16.83 -14.61 -27.09
C ALA A 44 -16.89 -13.18 -27.66
N ALA A 45 -17.25 -13.09 -28.94
CA ALA A 45 -17.48 -11.81 -29.61
C ALA A 45 -18.58 -11.03 -28.88
N ILE A 46 -18.28 -9.79 -28.51
CA ILE A 46 -19.25 -8.84 -27.98
C ILE A 46 -20.21 -8.48 -29.13
N PRO A 47 -21.53 -8.66 -28.99
CA PRO A 47 -22.46 -8.19 -30.00
C PRO A 47 -22.40 -6.67 -30.05
N VAL A 48 -22.11 -6.13 -31.25
CA VAL A 48 -22.30 -4.72 -31.56
C VAL A 48 -23.78 -4.40 -31.36
N ILE A 49 -24.07 -3.61 -30.34
CA ILE A 49 -25.40 -3.06 -30.12
C ILE A 49 -25.63 -2.03 -31.22
N ASP A 50 -26.56 -2.37 -32.11
CA ASP A 50 -27.10 -1.53 -33.14
C ASP A 50 -27.53 -0.18 -32.54
N SER A 51 -27.05 0.91 -33.13
CA SER A 51 -27.34 2.27 -32.69
C SER A 51 -28.76 2.62 -33.12
N GLN A 52 -29.72 2.15 -32.32
CA GLN A 52 -31.13 2.47 -32.48
C GLN A 52 -31.36 3.93 -32.08
N VAL A 53 -31.37 4.79 -33.12
CA VAL A 53 -32.19 5.99 -33.28
C VAL A 53 -32.67 6.61 -31.97
N GLN A 54 -31.84 7.48 -31.38
CA GLN A 54 -32.31 8.46 -30.41
C GLN A 54 -33.32 9.36 -31.11
N THR A 55 -34.61 9.07 -30.91
CA THR A 55 -35.67 10.05 -31.16
C THR A 55 -35.44 11.19 -30.18
N SER A 56 -34.78 12.24 -30.64
CA SER A 56 -34.70 13.51 -29.94
C SER A 56 -36.11 14.01 -29.71
N VAL A 57 -36.58 13.93 -28.47
CA VAL A 57 -37.78 14.62 -28.03
C VAL A 57 -37.43 16.10 -28.03
N GLN A 58 -37.67 16.76 -29.16
CA GLN A 58 -37.51 18.19 -29.31
C GLN A 58 -38.66 18.88 -28.57
N PRO A 59 -38.41 19.70 -27.54
CA PRO A 59 -39.44 20.52 -26.95
C PRO A 59 -39.90 21.53 -28.00
N GLN A 60 -41.21 21.54 -28.27
CA GLN A 60 -41.84 22.49 -29.19
C GLN A 60 -41.56 23.94 -28.79
N ALA A 61 -41.50 24.75 -29.83
CA ALA A 61 -41.04 26.13 -29.85
C ALA A 61 -41.77 27.06 -28.85
N GLY A 62 -40.94 27.83 -28.15
CA GLY A 62 -41.24 29.16 -27.65
C GLY A 62 -39.92 29.93 -27.58
N GLU A 63 -39.63 30.71 -28.62
CA GLU A 63 -38.59 31.76 -28.72
C GLU A 63 -37.14 31.43 -28.25
N THR A 64 -36.32 31.16 -29.26
CA THR A 64 -34.90 31.54 -29.44
C THR A 64 -33.87 31.14 -28.38
N THR A 65 -33.57 29.84 -28.33
CA THR A 65 -32.18 29.40 -28.08
C THR A 65 -31.40 29.57 -29.39
N GLY A 66 -30.53 30.59 -29.47
CA GLY A 66 -29.62 30.79 -30.61
C GLY A 66 -28.34 31.50 -30.16
N PRO A 67 -27.25 31.47 -30.97
CA PRO A 67 -26.01 32.20 -30.68
C PRO A 67 -26.27 33.66 -30.32
N SER A 68 -27.26 34.28 -30.96
CA SER A 68 -27.69 35.66 -30.71
C SER A 68 -28.14 35.94 -29.28
N THR A 69 -28.77 34.98 -28.59
CA THR A 69 -29.23 35.17 -27.20
C THR A 69 -28.07 35.05 -26.22
N VAL A 70 -27.08 34.20 -26.52
CA VAL A 70 -25.83 34.11 -25.76
C VAL A 70 -25.03 35.41 -25.90
N ASP A 71 -24.92 35.92 -27.12
CA ASP A 71 -24.25 37.20 -27.40
C ASP A 71 -24.95 38.37 -26.71
N ASP A 72 -26.30 38.38 -26.68
CA ASP A 72 -27.08 39.40 -25.97
C ASP A 72 -26.81 39.36 -24.47
N LEU A 73 -26.83 38.17 -23.87
CA LEU A 73 -26.45 37.99 -22.47
C LEU A 73 -25.03 38.51 -22.21
N GLN A 74 -24.07 38.16 -23.06
CA GLN A 74 -22.67 38.59 -22.90
C GLN A 74 -22.52 40.11 -22.93
N ARG A 75 -23.20 40.79 -23.87
CA ARG A 75 -23.19 42.27 -23.93
C ARG A 75 -23.79 42.87 -22.65
N GLN A 76 -24.88 42.31 -22.14
CA GLN A 76 -25.52 42.81 -20.92
C GLN A 76 -24.69 42.56 -19.66
N ILE A 77 -23.96 41.45 -19.60
CA ILE A 77 -22.95 41.19 -18.55
C ILE A 77 -21.84 42.26 -18.62
N GLN A 78 -21.29 42.54 -19.81
CA GLN A 78 -20.25 43.55 -20.00
C GLN A 78 -20.74 44.97 -19.67
N ALA A 79 -21.99 45.27 -19.98
CA ALA A 79 -22.63 46.53 -19.66
C ALA A 79 -23.03 46.64 -18.17
N HIS A 80 -22.84 45.58 -17.38
CA HIS A 80 -23.25 45.48 -15.98
C HIS A 80 -24.73 45.85 -15.75
N THR A 81 -25.61 45.48 -16.69
CA THR A 81 -27.05 45.80 -16.63
C THR A 81 -27.91 44.69 -16.03
N LEU A 82 -27.30 43.55 -15.69
CA LEU A 82 -27.99 42.39 -15.14
C LEU A 82 -27.83 42.32 -13.63
N THR A 83 -28.94 42.03 -12.96
CA THR A 83 -28.97 41.65 -11.55
C THR A 83 -29.10 40.14 -11.46
N GLU A 84 -28.17 39.50 -10.75
CA GLU A 84 -28.27 38.07 -10.47
C GLU A 84 -29.34 37.81 -9.42
N MET A 85 -30.39 37.06 -9.79
CA MET A 85 -31.45 36.68 -8.87
C MET A 85 -31.14 35.36 -8.18
N ARG A 86 -30.65 34.38 -8.95
CA ARG A 86 -30.30 33.07 -8.41
C ARG A 86 -29.27 32.38 -9.31
N THR A 87 -28.32 31.69 -8.69
CA THR A 87 -27.39 30.79 -9.39
C THR A 87 -27.21 29.51 -8.61
N SER A 88 -27.11 28.39 -9.33
CA SER A 88 -26.78 27.08 -8.79
C SER A 88 -25.55 26.51 -9.50
N TYR A 89 -24.69 25.82 -8.73
CA TYR A 89 -23.50 25.15 -9.23
C TYR A 89 -23.56 23.66 -8.91
N ASN A 90 -23.26 22.85 -9.92
CA ASN A 90 -23.19 21.40 -9.86
C ASN A 90 -21.88 20.98 -10.53
N GLY A 91 -20.80 20.84 -9.74
CA GLY A 91 -19.46 20.64 -10.30
C GLY A 91 -19.08 21.80 -11.23
N SER A 92 -18.67 21.48 -12.46
CA SER A 92 -18.34 22.50 -13.46
C SER A 92 -19.55 23.10 -14.20
N TYR A 93 -20.75 22.53 -14.03
CA TYR A 93 -22.00 22.97 -14.65
C TYR A 93 -22.82 23.85 -13.70
N GLY A 94 -23.68 24.70 -14.26
CA GLY A 94 -24.60 25.48 -13.44
C GLY A 94 -25.68 26.18 -14.24
N ALA A 95 -26.61 26.77 -13.51
CA ALA A 95 -27.70 27.55 -14.08
C ALA A 95 -27.86 28.89 -13.32
N SER A 96 -28.12 29.96 -14.06
CA SER A 96 -28.35 31.31 -13.52
C SER A 96 -29.65 31.90 -14.03
N LEU A 97 -30.38 32.57 -13.14
CA LEU A 97 -31.51 33.44 -13.43
C LEU A 97 -31.05 34.88 -13.17
N LEU A 98 -31.09 35.69 -14.21
CA LEU A 98 -30.61 37.07 -14.24
C LEU A 98 -31.76 37.97 -14.69
N PHE A 99 -31.82 39.20 -14.17
CA PHE A 99 -32.86 40.15 -14.50
C PHE A 99 -32.27 41.50 -14.92
N ASN A 100 -32.73 42.02 -16.06
CA ASN A 100 -32.41 43.36 -16.51
C ASN A 100 -33.50 44.32 -16.04
N VAL A 101 -33.17 45.19 -15.08
CA VAL A 101 -34.12 46.13 -14.47
C VAL A 101 -34.63 47.19 -15.45
N LYS A 102 -33.81 47.57 -16.45
CA LYS A 102 -34.17 48.59 -17.44
C LYS A 102 -35.16 48.05 -18.47
N ASP A 103 -34.93 46.82 -18.91
CA ASP A 103 -35.69 46.20 -20.00
C ASP A 103 -36.84 45.31 -19.49
N GLY A 104 -36.88 45.01 -18.19
CA GLY A 104 -37.85 44.08 -17.59
C GLY A 104 -37.69 42.64 -18.08
N ALA A 105 -36.52 42.28 -18.61
CA ALA A 105 -36.24 41.00 -19.23
C ALA A 105 -35.46 40.07 -18.28
N TYR A 106 -35.91 38.82 -18.20
CA TYR A 106 -35.21 37.72 -17.56
C TYR A 106 -34.31 37.01 -18.56
N PHE A 107 -33.10 36.67 -18.12
CA PHE A 107 -32.16 35.82 -18.81
C PHE A 107 -31.91 34.59 -17.96
N VAL A 108 -32.22 33.42 -18.52
CA VAL A 108 -31.95 32.14 -17.89
C VAL A 108 -30.86 31.44 -18.67
N ALA A 109 -29.76 31.10 -18.00
CA ALA A 109 -28.56 30.61 -18.66
C ALA A 109 -28.10 29.28 -18.06
N LEU A 110 -27.83 28.29 -18.92
CA LEU A 110 -27.09 27.09 -18.59
C LEU A 110 -25.64 27.31 -18.99
N PHE A 111 -24.71 27.04 -18.08
CA PHE A 111 -23.28 27.26 -18.28
C PHE A 111 -22.43 26.08 -17.85
N GLN A 112 -21.21 26.02 -18.40
CA GLN A 112 -20.13 25.17 -17.94
C GLN A 112 -18.89 26.04 -17.78
N GLN A 113 -18.25 26.07 -16.61
CA GLN A 113 -17.02 26.84 -16.35
C GLN A 113 -17.15 28.32 -16.78
N LYS A 114 -18.31 28.92 -16.51
CA LYS A 114 -18.69 30.29 -16.90
C LYS A 114 -18.91 30.52 -18.41
N ALA A 115 -18.76 29.50 -19.25
CA ALA A 115 -19.16 29.55 -20.65
C ALA A 115 -20.66 29.26 -20.78
N PHE A 116 -21.42 30.25 -21.27
CA PHE A 116 -22.84 30.09 -21.55
C PHE A 116 -23.03 29.41 -22.90
N TRP A 117 -23.78 28.31 -22.91
CA TRP A 117 -24.00 27.49 -24.11
C TRP A 117 -25.49 27.34 -24.42
N ARG A 118 -26.36 27.70 -23.47
CA ARG A 118 -27.80 27.85 -23.70
C ARG A 118 -28.33 29.00 -22.87
N VAL A 119 -28.97 29.96 -23.52
CA VAL A 119 -29.59 31.11 -22.87
C VAL A 119 -30.99 31.31 -23.43
N ILE A 120 -31.94 31.57 -22.55
CA ILE A 120 -33.32 31.94 -22.91
C ILE A 120 -33.63 33.30 -22.31
N LYS A 121 -34.16 34.19 -23.14
CA LYS A 121 -34.67 35.50 -22.75
C LYS A 121 -36.19 35.44 -22.67
N THR A 122 -36.77 35.98 -21.61
CA THR A 122 -38.23 36.08 -21.48
C THR A 122 -38.61 37.27 -20.61
N HIS A 123 -39.82 37.81 -20.78
CA HIS A 123 -40.36 38.88 -19.93
C HIS A 123 -41.39 38.32 -18.91
N ASP A 124 -41.66 37.02 -18.96
CA ASP A 124 -42.56 36.33 -18.04
C ASP A 124 -41.74 35.69 -16.91
N GLU A 125 -41.94 36.19 -15.69
CA GLU A 125 -41.27 35.70 -14.49
C GLU A 125 -41.56 34.23 -14.20
N THR A 126 -42.81 33.80 -14.35
CA THR A 126 -43.22 32.41 -14.09
C THR A 126 -42.52 31.47 -15.07
N ARG A 127 -42.41 31.89 -16.33
CA ARG A 127 -41.68 31.15 -17.35
C ARG A 127 -40.18 31.12 -17.07
N ALA A 128 -39.59 32.23 -16.64
CA ALA A 128 -38.17 32.31 -16.30
C ALA A 128 -37.82 31.35 -15.15
N GLU A 129 -38.65 31.32 -14.10
CA GLU A 129 -38.49 30.43 -12.97
C GLU A 129 -38.59 28.95 -13.37
N ALA A 130 -39.56 28.61 -14.22
CA ALA A 130 -39.71 27.26 -14.75
C ALA A 130 -38.48 26.81 -15.55
N ILE A 131 -37.99 27.65 -16.47
CA ILE A 131 -36.78 27.36 -17.26
C ILE A 131 -35.57 27.21 -16.36
N TYR A 132 -35.43 28.07 -15.33
CA TYR A 132 -34.30 27.96 -14.41
C TYR A 132 -34.30 26.60 -13.72
N ARG A 133 -35.45 26.14 -13.22
CA ARG A 133 -35.55 24.84 -12.55
C ARG A 133 -35.14 23.71 -13.49
N ASP A 134 -35.58 23.76 -14.75
CA ASP A 134 -35.20 22.79 -15.76
C ASP A 134 -33.69 22.81 -16.06
N PHE A 135 -33.09 24.00 -16.13
CA PHE A 135 -31.66 24.17 -16.36
C PHE A 135 -30.84 23.70 -15.15
N SER A 136 -31.27 23.98 -13.92
CA SER A 136 -30.65 23.45 -12.71
C SER A 136 -30.65 21.93 -12.71
N HIS A 137 -31.79 21.29 -13.01
CA HIS A 137 -31.85 19.83 -13.13
C HIS A 137 -31.01 19.29 -14.29
N GLN A 138 -30.88 20.03 -15.39
CA GLN A 138 -29.99 19.66 -16.48
C GLN A 138 -28.52 19.73 -16.06
N ALA A 139 -28.11 20.79 -15.35
CA ALA A 139 -26.76 20.94 -14.81
C ALA A 139 -26.41 19.81 -13.83
N GLU A 140 -27.33 19.43 -12.94
CA GLU A 140 -27.19 18.28 -12.04
C GLU A 140 -26.87 17.00 -12.82
N ARG A 141 -27.67 16.68 -13.85
CA ARG A 141 -27.49 15.46 -14.66
C ARG A 141 -26.16 15.42 -15.39
N LEU A 142 -25.72 16.57 -15.93
CA LEU A 142 -24.43 16.69 -16.63
C LEU A 142 -23.25 16.50 -15.67
N ALA A 143 -23.37 16.98 -14.43
CA ALA A 143 -22.33 16.91 -13.42
C ALA A 143 -22.12 15.51 -12.81
N VAL A 144 -23.09 14.59 -12.91
CA VAL A 144 -23.05 13.28 -12.23
C VAL A 144 -21.74 12.52 -12.50
N ASN A 145 -21.32 12.46 -13.77
CA ASN A 145 -20.14 11.70 -14.15
C ASN A 145 -18.83 12.39 -13.71
N GLU A 146 -18.78 13.72 -13.81
CA GLU A 146 -17.63 14.51 -13.33
C GLU A 146 -17.44 14.33 -11.83
N LEU A 147 -18.51 14.51 -11.04
CA LEU A 147 -18.46 14.36 -9.58
C LEU A 147 -18.09 12.93 -9.17
N ARG A 148 -18.59 11.92 -9.90
CA ARG A 148 -18.20 10.52 -9.69
C ARG A 148 -16.71 10.31 -10.01
N ALA A 149 -16.21 10.88 -11.10
CA ALA A 149 -14.81 10.79 -11.47
C ALA A 149 -13.89 11.42 -10.41
N THR A 150 -14.21 12.64 -9.93
CA THR A 150 -13.45 13.30 -8.85
C THR A 150 -13.41 12.45 -7.58
N LYS A 151 -14.54 11.85 -7.20
CA LYS A 151 -14.58 10.95 -6.04
C LYS A 151 -13.72 9.70 -6.25
N LEU A 152 -13.79 9.10 -7.44
CA LEU A 152 -13.01 7.91 -7.76
C LEU A 152 -11.50 8.22 -7.80
N GLU A 153 -11.10 9.38 -8.29
CA GLU A 153 -9.72 9.84 -8.29
C GLU A 153 -9.17 9.99 -6.87
N SER A 154 -9.97 10.56 -5.95
CA SER A 154 -9.61 10.63 -4.54
C SER A 154 -9.43 9.23 -3.91
N GLN A 155 -10.34 8.30 -4.21
CA GLN A 155 -10.24 6.91 -3.74
C GLN A 155 -9.00 6.20 -4.29
N LYS A 156 -8.69 6.41 -5.57
CA LYS A 156 -7.47 5.91 -6.19
C LYS A 156 -6.22 6.44 -5.47
N ALA A 157 -6.14 7.75 -5.22
CA ALA A 157 -4.99 8.35 -4.54
C ALA A 157 -4.78 7.78 -3.12
N GLN A 158 -5.87 7.51 -2.39
CA GLN A 158 -5.79 6.86 -1.08
C GLN A 158 -5.26 5.42 -1.17
N MET A 159 -5.73 4.66 -2.16
CA MET A 159 -5.29 3.28 -2.38
C MET A 159 -3.83 3.21 -2.84
N ASP A 160 -3.40 4.12 -3.72
CA ASP A 160 -2.02 4.24 -4.18
C ASP A 160 -1.06 4.44 -2.98
N LYS A 161 -1.43 5.32 -2.03
CA LYS A 161 -0.68 5.52 -0.78
C LYS A 161 -0.62 4.27 0.10
N GLN A 162 -1.72 3.52 0.19
CA GLN A 162 -1.74 2.28 0.97
C GLN A 162 -0.88 1.18 0.34
N ILE A 163 -0.85 1.11 -1.00
CA ILE A 163 0.03 0.21 -1.74
C ILE A 163 1.49 0.56 -1.44
N GLU A 164 1.87 1.84 -1.51
CA GLU A 164 3.23 2.30 -1.21
C GLU A 164 3.69 1.89 0.20
N VAL A 165 2.87 2.17 1.22
CA VAL A 165 3.16 1.77 2.61
C VAL A 165 3.33 0.25 2.74
N THR A 166 2.50 -0.52 2.04
CA THR A 166 2.56 -1.98 2.08
C THR A 166 3.81 -2.51 1.38
N GLN A 167 4.19 -1.93 0.24
CA GLN A 167 5.42 -2.27 -0.47
C GLN A 167 6.66 -1.95 0.36
N ASP A 168 6.68 -0.80 1.05
CA ASP A 168 7.75 -0.45 1.98
C ASP A 168 7.90 -1.45 3.11
N ARG A 169 6.77 -1.87 3.70
CA ARG A 169 6.77 -2.89 4.74
C ARG A 169 7.30 -4.23 4.22
N ALA A 170 6.89 -4.64 3.01
CA ALA A 170 7.37 -5.87 2.40
C ALA A 170 8.89 -5.83 2.14
N ARG A 171 9.42 -4.71 1.63
CA ARG A 171 10.86 -4.51 1.41
C ARG A 171 11.67 -4.61 2.70
N ARG A 172 11.20 -3.95 3.77
CA ARG A 172 11.85 -4.03 5.09
C ARG A 172 11.84 -5.45 5.63
N LEU A 173 10.69 -6.12 5.61
CA LEU A 173 10.58 -7.50 6.08
C LEU A 173 11.48 -8.45 5.28
N GLN A 174 11.61 -8.25 3.97
CA GLN A 174 12.51 -9.04 3.14
C GLN A 174 13.98 -8.83 3.52
N ALA A 175 14.38 -7.59 3.84
CA ALA A 175 15.72 -7.28 4.34
C ALA A 175 15.96 -7.91 5.73
N ASP A 176 14.99 -7.84 6.63
CA ASP A 176 15.10 -8.44 7.96
C ASP A 176 15.26 -9.97 7.86
N ILE A 177 14.50 -10.62 6.99
CA ILE A 177 14.61 -12.07 6.73
C ILE A 177 15.97 -12.42 6.14
N SER A 178 16.52 -11.60 5.23
CA SER A 178 17.83 -11.87 4.63
C SER A 178 18.95 -11.76 5.66
N ILE A 179 18.90 -10.75 6.52
CA ILE A 179 19.84 -10.57 7.65
C ILE A 179 19.72 -11.75 8.62
N ALA A 180 18.49 -12.15 9.00
CA ALA A 180 18.28 -13.27 9.91
C ALA A 180 18.86 -14.58 9.35
N ARG A 181 18.71 -14.85 8.05
CA ARG A 181 19.31 -16.01 7.38
C ARG A 181 20.84 -15.97 7.40
N GLN A 182 21.43 -14.80 7.14
CA GLN A 182 22.89 -14.64 7.21
C GLN A 182 23.42 -14.88 8.62
N GLN A 183 22.74 -14.36 9.64
CA GLN A 183 23.11 -14.60 11.04
C GLN A 183 22.99 -16.08 11.41
N GLN A 184 21.92 -16.74 10.98
CA GLN A 184 21.74 -18.16 11.23
C GLN A 184 22.85 -19.01 10.58
N ALA A 185 23.25 -18.68 9.35
CA ALA A 185 24.38 -19.33 8.68
C ALA A 185 25.69 -19.11 9.44
N ALA A 186 25.99 -17.88 9.85
CA ALA A 186 27.20 -17.55 10.61
C ALA A 186 27.28 -18.31 11.95
N VAL A 187 26.16 -18.44 12.66
CA VAL A 187 26.09 -19.23 13.91
C VAL A 187 26.34 -20.72 13.63
N ALA A 188 25.73 -21.28 12.58
CA ALA A 188 25.94 -22.67 12.19
C ALA A 188 27.41 -22.94 11.84
N ASP A 189 28.04 -22.05 11.08
CA ASP A 189 29.45 -22.14 10.71
C ASP A 189 30.37 -22.04 11.93
N ARG A 190 30.08 -21.12 12.86
CA ARG A 190 30.83 -21.00 14.11
C ARG A 190 30.72 -22.27 14.95
N GLN A 191 29.52 -22.85 15.07
CA GLN A 191 29.33 -24.11 15.80
C GLN A 191 30.13 -25.26 15.17
N LYS A 192 30.15 -25.35 13.84
CA LYS A 192 30.95 -26.36 13.12
C LYS A 192 32.45 -26.16 13.41
N SER A 193 32.93 -24.93 13.34
CA SER A 193 34.33 -24.59 13.64
C SER A 193 34.72 -24.95 15.07
N VAL A 194 33.93 -24.57 16.07
CA VAL A 194 34.19 -24.90 17.48
C VAL A 194 34.23 -26.41 17.72
N ARG A 195 33.33 -27.18 17.09
CA ARG A 195 33.35 -28.65 17.16
C ARG A 195 34.64 -29.22 16.58
N SER A 196 35.07 -28.75 15.41
CA SER A 196 36.32 -29.21 14.79
C SER A 196 37.55 -28.87 15.63
N GLU A 197 37.60 -27.67 16.22
CA GLU A 197 38.67 -27.24 17.11
C GLU A 197 38.72 -28.10 18.37
N THR A 198 37.55 -28.41 18.96
CA THR A 198 37.45 -29.28 20.14
C THR A 198 38.00 -30.68 19.85
N VAL A 199 37.66 -31.27 18.70
CA VAL A 199 38.19 -32.59 18.30
C VAL A 199 39.71 -32.54 18.10
N ALA A 200 40.23 -31.48 17.47
CA ALA A 200 41.67 -31.30 17.29
C ALA A 200 42.40 -31.15 18.63
N LEU A 201 41.85 -30.38 19.56
CA LEU A 201 42.42 -30.20 20.91
C LEU A 201 42.39 -31.51 21.72
N GLN A 202 41.32 -32.29 21.62
CA GLN A 202 41.24 -33.62 22.27
C GLN A 202 42.30 -34.57 21.71
N ALA A 203 42.52 -34.58 20.39
CA ALA A 203 43.57 -35.38 19.78
C ALA A 203 44.98 -34.93 20.25
N GLN A 204 45.24 -33.63 20.30
CA GLN A 204 46.51 -33.09 20.83
C GLN A 204 46.71 -33.45 22.31
N GLN A 205 45.66 -33.37 23.12
CA GLN A 205 45.72 -33.74 24.54
C GLN A 205 46.06 -35.23 24.70
N ALA A 206 45.43 -36.11 23.92
CA ALA A 206 45.71 -37.55 23.96
C ALA A 206 47.16 -37.88 23.58
N GLU A 207 47.71 -37.16 22.60
CA GLU A 207 49.11 -37.28 22.17
C GLU A 207 50.07 -36.79 23.26
N LEU A 208 49.85 -35.61 23.86
CA LEU A 208 50.69 -35.14 24.97
C LEU A 208 50.64 -36.09 26.18
N GLN A 209 49.48 -36.69 26.46
CA GLN A 209 49.36 -37.71 27.51
C GLN A 209 50.07 -39.02 27.17
N SER A 210 50.14 -39.41 25.90
CA SER A 210 50.90 -40.60 25.46
C SER A 210 52.41 -40.36 25.66
N GLN A 211 52.89 -39.19 25.25
CA GLN A 211 54.28 -38.76 25.42
C GLN A 211 54.67 -38.68 26.89
N LEU A 212 53.85 -38.06 27.75
CA LEU A 212 54.11 -37.98 29.18
C LEU A 212 54.23 -39.36 29.83
N ARG A 213 53.37 -40.32 29.45
CA ARG A 213 53.47 -41.71 29.92
C ARG A 213 54.75 -42.40 29.46
N ALA A 214 55.16 -42.20 28.21
CA ALA A 214 56.41 -42.76 27.67
C ALA A 214 57.64 -42.19 28.41
N LEU A 215 57.72 -40.87 28.61
CA LEU A 215 58.81 -40.24 29.37
C LEU A 215 58.85 -40.75 30.81
N GLN A 216 57.70 -40.91 31.48
CA GLN A 216 57.65 -41.47 32.84
C GLN A 216 58.12 -42.92 32.91
N GLN A 217 57.88 -43.73 31.87
CA GLN A 217 58.40 -45.10 31.80
C GLN A 217 59.92 -45.10 31.62
N GLN A 218 60.44 -44.22 30.77
CA GLN A 218 61.88 -44.05 30.54
C GLN A 218 62.63 -43.58 31.80
N VAL A 219 62.08 -42.62 32.53
CA VAL A 219 62.67 -42.19 33.82
C VAL A 219 62.75 -43.36 34.80
N ARG A 220 61.69 -44.18 34.90
CA ARG A 220 61.68 -45.35 35.78
C ARG A 220 62.65 -46.44 35.35
N SER A 221 62.88 -46.65 34.05
CA SER A 221 63.90 -47.62 33.60
C SER A 221 65.30 -47.15 33.94
N LEU A 222 65.61 -45.88 33.67
CA LEU A 222 66.91 -45.27 34.00
C LEU A 222 67.18 -45.28 35.52
N GLN A 223 66.17 -45.02 36.35
CA GLN A 223 66.29 -45.15 37.80
C GLN A 223 66.65 -46.58 38.24
N ARG A 224 65.98 -47.59 37.69
CA ARG A 224 66.29 -49.00 37.99
C ARG A 224 67.69 -49.41 37.56
N GLU A 225 68.16 -48.93 36.41
CA GLU A 225 69.52 -49.16 35.93
C GLU A 225 70.56 -48.50 36.85
N ALA A 226 70.31 -47.27 37.30
CA ALA A 226 71.15 -46.58 38.26
C ALA A 226 71.22 -47.30 39.62
N ASP A 227 70.08 -47.76 40.15
CA ASP A 227 69.99 -48.49 41.41
C ASP A 227 70.65 -49.88 41.35
N ALA A 228 70.64 -50.53 40.19
CA ALA A 228 71.31 -51.82 39.97
C ALA A 228 72.84 -51.70 39.87
N GLY A 229 73.36 -50.53 39.46
CA GLY A 229 74.79 -50.24 39.39
C GLY A 229 75.42 -49.81 40.73
N LEU A 230 74.62 -49.59 41.77
CA LEU A 230 75.07 -49.27 43.13
C LEU A 230 75.29 -50.58 43.92
N PRO A 231 76.50 -50.88 44.41
CA PRO A 231 76.71 -52.06 45.25
C PRO A 231 75.89 -51.92 46.53
N ARG A 232 74.98 -52.86 46.79
CA ARG A 232 74.38 -53.01 48.11
C ARG A 232 75.50 -53.36 49.08
N THR A 233 75.98 -52.39 49.84
CA THR A 233 76.80 -52.65 51.03
C THR A 233 75.92 -53.42 52.03
N ALA A 234 75.93 -54.74 51.88
CA ALA A 234 75.55 -55.65 52.94
C ALA A 234 76.56 -55.46 54.08
N ARG A 235 76.00 -55.31 55.28
CA ARG A 235 76.68 -55.19 56.56
C ARG A 235 77.78 -56.23 56.76
#